data_AF-A0A3N5UYB7-F1
#
_entry.id   AF-A0A3N5UYB7-F1
#
_cell.length_a   1.000
_cell.length_b   1.000
_cell.length_c   1.000
_cell.angle_alpha   90.00
_cell.angle_beta   90.00
_cell.angle_gamma   90.00
#
_symmetry.space_group_name_H-M   'P 1'
#
loop_
_entity.id
_entity.type
_entity.pdbx_description
1 polymer ?
#
loop_
_entity_poly.entity_id
_entity_poly.type
_entity_poly.pdbx_seq_one_letter_code
_entity_poly.pdbx_strand_id
1 'polypeptide(L)'
;MTRWARITASLVVLLMPSLNAMGELRFPPPEFESGYQFPQTTSPAARAVIYEYIDAVVLLAALLLGTYLILRKRSRRAVYVLMISALVYFGFWRDG
;
A
#
# COMPACT_ATOMS: atom_id res chain seq x y z
N MET A 1 -8.31 19.99 25.26
CA MET A 1 -8.27 18.51 25.16
C MET A 1 -9.38 17.94 24.27
N THR A 2 -10.57 18.54 24.22
CA THR A 2 -11.73 18.07 23.40
C THR A 2 -11.54 18.14 21.88
N ARG A 3 -10.70 19.04 21.34
CA ARG A 3 -10.44 19.13 19.89
C ARG A 3 -9.68 17.91 19.35
N TRP A 4 -8.65 17.47 20.07
CA TRP A 4 -7.87 16.29 19.71
C TRP A 4 -8.72 15.02 19.79
N ALA A 5 -9.56 14.90 20.82
CA ALA A 5 -10.51 13.79 20.95
C ALA A 5 -11.52 13.70 19.79
N ARG A 6 -11.98 14.85 19.28
CA ARG A 6 -12.87 14.91 18.10
C ARG A 6 -12.14 14.49 16.82
N ILE A 7 -10.92 14.96 16.62
CA ILE A 7 -10.09 14.59 15.46
C ILE A 7 -9.81 13.08 15.48
N THR A 8 -9.43 12.52 16.64
CA THR A 8 -9.18 11.08 16.75
C THR A 8 -10.45 10.27 16.51
N ALA A 9 -11.60 10.70 17.03
CA ALA A 9 -12.87 10.02 16.79
C ALA A 9 -13.29 10.06 15.31
N SER A 10 -13.16 11.22 14.65
CA SER A 10 -13.46 11.36 13.22
C SER A 10 -12.54 10.48 12.36
N LEU A 11 -11.25 10.41 12.70
CA LEU A 11 -10.29 9.56 12.00
C LEU A 11 -10.64 8.07 12.13
N VAL A 12 -11.01 7.62 13.34
CA VAL A 12 -11.42 6.23 13.58
C VAL A 12 -12.67 5.88 12.78
N VAL A 13 -13.67 6.76 12.77
CA VAL A 13 -14.91 6.55 11.98
C VAL A 13 -14.62 6.44 10.49
N LEU A 14 -13.72 7.28 9.97
CA LEU A 14 -13.32 7.26 8.55
C LEU A 14 -12.56 6.00 8.15
N LEU A 15 -11.83 5.37 9.08
CA LEU A 15 -11.03 4.17 8.81
C LEU A 15 -11.78 2.85 9.04
N MET A 16 -12.96 2.85 9.69
CA MET A 16 -13.74 1.62 9.88
C MET A 16 -14.14 0.88 8.58
N PRO A 17 -14.54 1.55 7.47
CA PRO A 17 -15.00 0.82 6.27
C PRO A 17 -13.88 0.12 5.49
N SER A 18 -12.60 0.46 5.70
CA SER A 18 -11.49 -0.21 5.00
C SER A 18 -11.18 -1.62 5.54
N LEU A 19 -11.77 -2.02 6.66
CA LEU A 19 -11.56 -3.34 7.27
C LEU A 19 -12.30 -4.47 6.52
N ASN A 20 -13.26 -4.15 5.65
CA ASN A 20 -14.13 -5.13 5.00
C ASN A 20 -14.16 -4.92 3.49
N ALA A 21 -13.10 -5.35 2.80
CA ALA A 21 -13.10 -5.46 1.34
C ALA A 21 -13.48 -6.90 0.94
N MET A 22 -14.77 -7.14 0.66
CA MET A 22 -15.25 -8.41 0.13
C MET A 22 -15.49 -8.28 -1.37
N GLY A 23 -14.88 -9.16 -2.17
CA GLY A 23 -15.12 -9.21 -3.61
C GLY A 23 -16.41 -9.96 -3.91
N GLU A 24 -17.44 -9.26 -4.38
CA GLU A 24 -18.73 -9.82 -4.78
C GLU A 24 -18.75 -10.05 -6.30
N LEU A 25 -19.09 -11.27 -6.76
CA LEU A 25 -19.29 -11.53 -8.19
C LEU A 25 -20.64 -10.95 -8.63
N ARG A 26 -20.62 -9.89 -9.43
CA ARG A 26 -21.83 -9.16 -9.85
C ARG A 26 -22.67 -9.86 -10.92
N PHE A 27 -22.14 -10.89 -11.56
CA PHE A 27 -22.81 -11.58 -12.66
C PHE A 27 -22.76 -13.09 -12.42
N PRO A 28 -23.87 -13.81 -12.66
CA PRO A 28 -23.84 -15.26 -12.62
C PRO A 28 -22.86 -15.77 -13.70
N PRO A 29 -22.09 -16.83 -13.42
CA PRO A 29 -21.22 -17.43 -14.42
C PRO A 29 -22.07 -17.95 -15.60
N PRO A 30 -21.59 -17.82 -16.85
CA PRO A 30 -22.30 -18.30 -18.02
C PRO A 30 -22.49 -19.83 -17.97
N GLU A 31 -23.70 -20.29 -18.30
CA GLU A 31 -24.01 -21.71 -18.45
C GLU A 31 -23.61 -22.14 -19.87
N PHE A 32 -22.67 -23.09 -19.97
CA PHE A 32 -22.23 -23.64 -21.26
C PHE A 32 -22.88 -25.01 -21.47
N GLU A 33 -23.54 -25.22 -22.61
CA GLU A 33 -24.18 -26.51 -22.94
C GLU A 33 -23.18 -27.67 -23.17
N SER A 34 -21.89 -27.37 -23.38
CA SER A 34 -20.88 -28.33 -23.86
C SER A 34 -20.05 -29.05 -22.77
N GLY A 35 -20.49 -29.04 -21.51
CA GLY A 35 -19.77 -29.72 -20.42
C GLY A 35 -18.40 -29.09 -20.07
N TYR A 36 -18.20 -27.82 -20.42
CA TYR A 36 -16.98 -27.07 -20.12
C TYR A 36 -16.75 -26.96 -18.61
N GLN A 37 -15.56 -27.38 -18.15
CA GLN A 37 -15.13 -27.18 -16.77
C GLN A 37 -14.27 -25.92 -16.66
N PHE A 38 -14.60 -25.06 -15.71
CA PHE A 38 -13.77 -23.89 -15.42
C PHE A 38 -12.37 -24.33 -14.98
N PRO A 39 -11.31 -23.74 -15.53
CA PRO A 39 -9.97 -23.99 -15.03
C PRO A 39 -9.89 -23.54 -13.57
N GLN A 40 -9.15 -24.28 -12.75
CA GLN A 40 -8.92 -23.86 -11.37
C GLN A 40 -8.22 -22.50 -11.37
N THR A 41 -8.86 -21.53 -10.74
CA THR A 41 -8.26 -20.21 -10.54
C THR A 41 -7.17 -20.34 -9.48
N THR A 42 -5.93 -20.09 -9.88
CA THR A 42 -4.84 -19.95 -8.92
C THR A 42 -4.94 -18.56 -8.30
N SER A 43 -5.41 -18.49 -7.05
CA SER A 43 -5.28 -17.26 -6.27
C SER A 43 -3.86 -17.23 -5.70
N PRO A 44 -2.98 -16.29 -6.13
CA PRO A 44 -1.69 -16.14 -5.48
C PRO A 44 -1.92 -15.83 -4.01
N ALA A 45 -1.20 -16.51 -3.13
CA ALA A 45 -1.30 -16.25 -1.70
C ALA A 45 -1.04 -14.76 -1.44
N ALA A 46 -1.90 -14.13 -0.64
CA ALA A 46 -1.69 -12.75 -0.22
C ALA A 46 -0.28 -12.63 0.37
N ARG A 47 0.50 -11.66 -0.12
CA ARG A 47 1.85 -11.42 0.40
C ARG A 47 1.73 -11.18 1.90
N ALA A 48 2.65 -11.76 2.67
CA ALA A 48 2.57 -11.70 4.13
C ALA A 48 2.43 -10.24 4.60
N VAL A 49 1.46 -9.99 5.48
CA VAL A 49 1.09 -8.65 6.01
C VAL A 49 2.32 -7.90 6.57
N ILE A 50 3.32 -8.62 7.08
CA ILE A 50 4.59 -8.06 7.55
C ILE A 50 5.26 -7.17 6.49
N TYR A 51 5.21 -7.57 5.22
CA TYR A 51 5.85 -6.78 4.16
C TYR A 51 5.16 -5.43 3.93
N GLU A 52 3.85 -5.32 4.18
CA GLU A 52 3.13 -4.04 4.08
C GLU A 52 3.61 -3.06 5.15
N TYR A 53 3.81 -3.55 6.38
CA TYR A 53 4.36 -2.73 7.47
C TYR A 53 5.82 -2.31 7.21
N ILE A 54 6.63 -3.21 6.64
CA ILE A 54 8.01 -2.87 6.25
C ILE A 54 7.99 -1.73 5.23
N ASP A 55 7.15 -1.82 4.19
CA ASP A 55 7.06 -0.78 3.16
C ASP A 55 6.62 0.56 3.74
N ALA A 56 5.66 0.56 4.67
CA ALA A 56 5.23 1.78 5.37
C ALA A 56 6.36 2.41 6.20
N VAL A 57 7.15 1.58 6.91
CA VAL A 57 8.30 2.05 7.69
C VAL A 57 9.39 2.63 6.77
N VAL A 58 9.70 1.96 5.66
CA VAL A 58 10.68 2.44 4.68
C VAL A 58 10.23 3.77 4.07
N LEU A 59 8.94 3.91 3.77
CA LEU A 59 8.37 5.15 3.22
C LEU A 59 8.49 6.30 4.23
N LEU A 60 8.12 6.06 5.49
CA LEU A 60 8.23 7.05 6.56
C LEU A 60 9.68 7.47 6.76
N ALA A 61 10.62 6.52 6.77
CA ALA A 61 12.05 6.81 6.84
C ALA A 61 12.51 7.67 5.66
N ALA A 62 12.12 7.33 4.43
CA ALA A 62 12.47 8.09 3.23
C ALA A 62 11.94 9.52 3.28
N LEU A 63 10.71 9.74 3.78
CA LEU A 63 10.14 11.08 3.95
C LEU A 63 10.94 11.91 4.97
N LEU A 64 11.22 11.35 6.14
CA LEU A 64 12.01 12.03 7.17
C LEU A 64 13.42 12.36 6.66
N LEU A 65 14.06 11.43 5.96
CA LEU A 65 15.36 11.62 5.35
C LEU A 65 15.30 12.72 4.29
N GLY A 66 14.28 12.72 3.43
CA GLY A 66 14.04 13.75 2.43
C GLY A 66 13.92 15.14 3.08
N THR A 67 13.07 15.28 4.09
CA THR A 67 12.92 16.53 4.85
C THR A 67 14.24 16.99 5.46
N TYR A 68 14.98 16.08 6.12
CA TYR A 68 16.28 16.38 6.72
C TYR A 68 17.33 16.80 5.67
N LEU A 69 17.41 16.06 4.56
CA LEU A 69 18.39 16.31 3.50
C LEU A 69 18.13 17.64 2.79
N ILE A 70 16.86 18.02 2.60
CA ILE A 70 16.47 19.26 1.94
C ILE A 70 16.63 20.45 2.87
N LEU A 71 16.05 20.40 4.08
CA LEU A 71 15.98 21.57 4.97
C LEU A 71 17.29 21.81 5.73
N ARG A 72 17.91 20.73 6.25
CA ARG A 72 19.09 20.85 7.13
C ARG A 72 20.39 20.65 6.36
N LYS A 73 20.54 19.55 5.62
CA LYS A 73 21.80 19.25 4.90
C LYS A 73 21.97 20.05 3.61
N ARG A 74 20.87 20.45 2.97
CA ARG A 74 20.81 21.16 1.67
C ARG A 74 21.65 20.51 0.56
N SER A 75 21.78 19.18 0.59
CA SER A 75 22.64 18.44 -0.34
C SER A 75 21.84 17.86 -1.49
N ARG A 76 21.95 18.47 -2.68
CA ARG A 76 21.27 18.01 -3.90
C ARG A 76 21.68 16.58 -4.28
N ARG A 77 22.97 16.23 -4.15
CA ARG A 77 23.47 14.87 -4.44
C ARG A 77 22.83 13.81 -3.54
N ALA A 78 22.69 14.11 -2.25
CA ALA A 78 22.05 13.17 -1.32
C ALA A 78 20.56 12.96 -1.63
N VAL A 79 19.86 14.02 -2.05
CA VAL A 79 18.46 13.91 -2.49
C VAL A 79 18.34 13.07 -3.77
N TYR A 80 19.26 13.21 -4.72
CA TYR A 80 19.31 12.35 -5.91
C TYR A 80 19.52 10.87 -5.56
N VAL A 81 20.42 10.57 -4.62
CA VAL A 81 20.63 9.18 -4.15
C VAL A 81 19.37 8.63 -3.48
N LEU A 82 18.70 9.44 -2.66
CA LEU A 82 17.43 9.05 -2.03
C LEU A 82 16.34 8.76 -3.08
N MET A 83 16.25 9.58 -4.12
CA MET A 83 15.31 9.38 -5.24
C MET A 83 15.56 8.07 -5.97
N ILE A 84 16.81 7.77 -6.33
CA ILE A 84 17.18 6.51 -6.99
C ILE A 84 16.86 5.33 -6.07
N SER A 85 17.18 5.43 -4.78
CA SER A 85 16.91 4.38 -3.80
C SER A 85 15.40 4.10 -3.69
N ALA A 86 14.57 5.15 -3.70
CA ALA A 86 13.13 5.03 -3.70
C ALA A 86 12.60 4.35 -4.97
N LEU A 87 13.15 4.68 -6.15
CA LEU A 87 12.78 4.02 -7.41
C LEU A 87 13.15 2.53 -7.40
N VAL A 88 14.33 2.17 -6.91
CA VAL A 88 14.76 0.76 -6.82
C VAL A 88 13.87 -0.02 -5.86
N TYR A 89 13.61 0.53 -4.67
CA TYR A 89 12.83 -0.17 -3.65
C TYR A 89 11.33 -0.22 -3.97
N PHE A 90 10.70 0.92 -4.22
CA PHE A 90 9.25 0.99 -4.44
C PHE A 90 8.85 0.66 -5.89
N GLY A 91 9.71 0.97 -6.87
CA GLY A 91 9.38 0.75 -8.28
C GLY A 91 9.70 -0.66 -8.76
N PHE A 92 10.89 -1.18 -8.45
CA PHE A 92 11.32 -2.48 -8.99
C PHE A 92 11.14 -3.62 -7.98
N TRP A 93 11.64 -3.47 -6.75
CA TRP A 93 11.59 -4.57 -5.77
C TRP A 93 10.17 -4.90 -5.28
N ARG A 94 9.28 -3.91 -5.29
CA ARG A 94 7.88 -4.11 -4.90
C ARG A 94 6.95 -4.45 -6.06
N ASP A 95 7.49 -4.61 -7.26
CA ASP A 95 6.75 -4.86 -8.51
C ASP A 95 5.77 -3.74 -8.92
N GLY A 96 5.90 -2.54 -8.33
CA GLY A 96 5.11 -1.35 -8.68
C GLY A 96 3.68 -1.36 -8.15
#